data_AF-A0A967R9G6-F1
#
_entry.id   AF-A0A967R9G6-F1
#
_cell.length_a   1.000
_cell.length_b   1.000
_cell.length_c   1.000
_cell.angle_alpha   90.00
_cell.angle_beta   90.00
_cell.angle_gamma   90.00
#
_symmetry.space_group_name_H-M   'P 1'
#
loop_
_entity.id
_entity.type
_entity.pdbx_description
1 polymer ?
#
loop_
_entity_poly.entity_id
_entity_poly.type
_entity_poly.pdbx_seq_one_letter_code
_entity_poly.pdbx_strand_id
1 'polypeptide(L)' 'MEVRTGAVAGVEGCFVWRIGFTGELSYEVHIPSTHGLEVWEALLDAGSDVGVRPFGVEAQR' A
#
# COMPACT_ATOMS: atom_id res chain seq x y z
N MET A 1 14.94 -11.07 -2.53
CA MET A 1 13.77 -10.17 -2.43
C MET A 1 12.75 -10.68 -3.44
N GLU A 2 11.66 -11.26 -2.97
CA GLU A 2 10.63 -11.85 -3.85
C GLU A 2 9.48 -10.86 -4.02
N VAL A 3 9.06 -10.66 -5.26
CA VAL A 3 7.82 -9.95 -5.59
C VAL A 3 6.67 -10.95 -5.62
N ARG A 4 5.53 -10.58 -5.05
CA ARG A 4 4.29 -11.33 -5.17
C ARG A 4 3.34 -10.59 -6.11
N THR A 5 2.62 -11.35 -6.92
CA THR A 5 1.55 -10.82 -7.77
C THR A 5 0.20 -11.24 -7.21
N GLY A 6 -0.82 -10.41 -7.41
CA GLY A 6 -2.18 -10.73 -7.00
C GLY A 6 -3.12 -9.53 -7.04
N ALA A 7 -4.24 -9.67 -6.34
CA ALA A 7 -5.23 -8.62 -6.21
C ALA A 7 -5.02 -7.78 -4.94
N VAL A 8 -5.20 -6.47 -5.04
CA VAL A 8 -5.25 -5.55 -3.88
C VAL A 8 -6.52 -4.71 -3.99
N ALA A 9 -7.33 -4.69 -2.93
CA ALA A 9 -8.64 -4.03 -2.93
C ALA A 9 -9.54 -4.42 -4.12
N GLY A 10 -9.45 -5.68 -4.58
CA GLY A 10 -10.21 -6.18 -5.74
C GLY A 10 -9.61 -5.84 -7.11
N VAL A 11 -8.52 -5.07 -7.17
CA VAL A 11 -7.81 -4.73 -8.40
C VAL A 11 -6.76 -5.78 -8.71
N GLU A 12 -6.86 -6.40 -9.89
CA GLU A 12 -5.92 -7.42 -10.36
C GLU A 12 -4.62 -6.83 -10.93
N GLY A 13 -3.60 -7.68 -11.07
CA GLY A 13 -2.34 -7.28 -11.70
C GLY A 13 -1.46 -6.38 -10.83
N CYS A 14 -1.67 -6.40 -9.51
CA CYS A 14 -0.82 -5.69 -8.57
C CYS A 14 0.46 -6.47 -8.27
N PHE A 15 1.51 -5.73 -7.92
CA PHE A 15 2.77 -6.27 -7.45
C PHE A 15 3.02 -5.81 -6.02
N VAL A 16 3.44 -6.73 -5.15
CA VAL A 16 3.67 -6.46 -3.73
C VAL A 16 5.08 -6.89 -3.36
N TRP A 17 5.86 -5.94 -2.85
CA TRP A 17 7.18 -6.18 -2.30
C TRP A 17 7.16 -6.03 -0.79
N ARG A 18 7.80 -6.97 -0.08
CA ARG A 18 8.07 -6.80 1.34
C ARG A 18 9.33 -5.94 1.51
N ILE A 19 9.14 -4.63 1.48
CA ILE A 19 10.18 -3.59 1.59
C ILE A 19 9.61 -2.39 2.35
N GLY A 20 10.47 -1.67 3.05
CA GLY A 20 10.11 -0.48 3.80
C GLY A 20 11.32 0.39 4.11
N PHE A 21 11.06 1.67 4.40
CA PHE A 21 12.10 2.66 4.69
C PHE A 21 12.07 3.12 6.15
N THR A 22 11.10 2.67 6.94
CA THR A 22 10.85 3.09 8.33
C THR A 22 11.47 2.16 9.38
N GLY A 23 12.02 1.02 8.96
CA GLY A 23 12.50 -0.02 9.88
C GLY A 23 11.41 -0.93 10.46
N GLU A 24 10.14 -0.65 10.16
CA GLU A 24 8.97 -1.42 10.60
C GLU A 24 8.49 -2.42 9.54
N LEU A 25 7.49 -3.25 9.90
CA LEU A 25 6.80 -4.09 8.91
C LEU A 25 6.15 -3.19 7.86
N SER A 26 6.52 -3.39 6.59
CA SER A 26 6.07 -2.54 5.50
C SER A 26 6.02 -3.32 4.18
N TYR A 27 5.18 -2.81 3.29
CA TYR A 27 5.02 -3.30 1.93
C TYR A 27 4.98 -2.13 0.96
N GLU A 28 5.64 -2.27 -0.18
CA GLU A 28 5.43 -1.41 -1.33
C GLU A 28 4.47 -2.12 -2.28
N VAL A 29 3.43 -1.41 -2.73
CA VAL A 29 2.36 -1.95 -3.55
C VAL A 29 2.28 -1.16 -4.85
N HIS A 30 2.56 -1.79 -5.97
CA HIS A 30 2.34 -1.20 -7.30
C HIS A 30 1.01 -1.69 -7.85
N ILE A 31 0.22 -0.75 -8.35
CA ILE A 31 -1.12 -0.98 -8.87
C ILE A 31 -1.24 -0.34 -10.27
N PRO A 32 -2.14 -0.84 -11.13
CA PRO A 32 -2.44 -0.16 -12.38
C PRO A 32 -2.87 1.29 -12.13
N SER A 33 -2.30 2.23 -12.86
CA SER A 33 -2.41 3.67 -12.57
C SER A 33 -3.84 4.20 -12.54
N THR A 34 -4.74 3.61 -13.31
CA THR A 34 -6.17 3.97 -13.35
C THR A 34 -6.90 3.69 -12.04
N HIS A 35 -6.38 2.80 -11.20
CA HIS A 35 -6.99 2.41 -9.92
C HIS A 35 -6.33 3.05 -8.70
N GLY A 36 -5.45 4.04 -8.91
CA GLY A 36 -4.68 4.68 -7.85
C GLY A 36 -5.53 5.16 -6.67
N LEU A 37 -6.57 5.94 -6.98
CA LEU A 37 -7.47 6.51 -5.98
C LEU A 37 -8.32 5.43 -5.28
N GLU A 38 -8.87 4.49 -6.04
CA GLU A 38 -9.72 3.40 -5.53
C GLU A 38 -8.98 2.56 -4.48
N VAL A 39 -7.77 2.10 -4.81
CA VAL A 39 -6.96 1.30 -3.88
C VAL A 39 -6.55 2.12 -2.67
N TRP A 40 -6.20 3.40 -2.87
CA TRP A 40 -5.84 4.30 -1.77
C TRP A 40 -6.97 4.47 -0.76
N GLU A 41 -8.18 4.76 -1.24
CA GLU A 41 -9.37 4.93 -0.39
C GLU A 41 -9.72 3.62 0.32
N ALA A 42 -9.66 2.48 -0.38
CA ALA A 42 -9.93 1.17 0.21
C ALA A 42 -8.95 0.79 1.33
N LEU A 43 -7.66 1.14 1.19
CA LEU A 43 -6.66 0.89 2.25
C LEU A 43 -6.90 1.77 3.48
N LEU A 44 -7.32 3.03 3.29
CA LEU A 44 -7.65 3.93 4.39
C LEU A 44 -8.94 3.49 5.11
N ASP A 45 -9.94 3.04 4.37
CA ASP A 45 -11.18 2.50 4.95
C ASP A 45 -10.92 1.22 5.76
N ALA A 46 -10.15 0.28 5.19
CA ALA A 46 -9.81 -0.98 5.83
C ALA A 46 -8.99 -0.84 7.12
N GLY A 47 -8.22 0.25 7.27
CA GLY A 47 -7.43 0.54 8.47
C GLY A 47 -8.08 1.55 9.43
N SER A 48 -9.35 1.91 9.20
CA SER A 48 -10.03 2.95 9.98
C SER A 48 -10.18 2.60 11.47
N ASP A 49 -10.31 1.32 11.79
CA ASP A 49 -10.43 0.78 13.16
C ASP A 49 -9.12 0.85 13.95
N VAL A 50 -7.98 0.77 13.27
CA VAL A 50 -6.63 0.86 13.86
C VAL A 50 -6.02 2.26 13.78
N GLY A 51 -6.76 3.25 13.27
CA GLY A 51 -6.34 4.65 13.20
C GLY A 51 -5.31 4.94 12.11
N VAL A 52 -5.39 4.24 10.97
CA VAL A 52 -4.52 4.47 9.81
C VAL A 52 -4.54 5.94 9.38
N ARG A 53 -3.38 6.47 9.01
CA ARG A 53 -3.27 7.83 8.46
C ARG A 53 -2.22 7.89 7.35
N PRO A 54 -2.43 8.72 6.31
CA PRO A 54 -1.36 9.05 5.39
C PRO A 54 -0.27 9.85 6.10
N PHE A 55 0.97 9.61 5.72
CA PHE A 55 2.12 10.40 6.18
C PHE A 55 2.93 10.92 4.99
N GLY A 56 3.50 12.11 5.17
CA GLY A 56 4.31 12.78 4.16
C GLY A 56 5.78 12.33 4.18
N VAL A 57 6.52 12.77 3.17
CA VAL A 57 7.93 12.41 2.96
C VAL A 57 8.81 12.81 4.16
N GLU A 58 8.51 13.93 4.81
CA GLU A 58 9.27 14.43 5.97
C GLU A 58 9.17 13.50 7.18
N ALA A 59 8.02 12.83 7.37
CA ALA A 59 7.84 11.86 8.44
C ALA A 59 8.53 10.51 8.14
N GLN A 60 8.93 10.28 6.88
CA GLN A 60 9.67 9.10 6.45
C GLN A 60 11.18 9.19 6.72
N ARG A 61 11.71 10.41 6.92
CA ARG A 61 13.15 10.68 7.04
C ARG A 61 13.73 10.35 8.40
#